data_AF-A0A433Q565-F1
#
_entry.id   AF-A0A433Q565-F1
#
_cell.length_a   1.000
_cell.length_b   1.000
_cell.length_c   1.000
_cell.angle_alpha   90.00
_cell.angle_beta   90.00
_cell.angle_gamma   90.00
#
_symmetry.space_group_name_H-M   'P 1'
#
loop_
_entity.id
_entity.type
_entity.pdbx_description
1 polymer ?
#
loop_
_entity_poly.entity_id
_entity_poly.type
_entity_poly.pdbx_seq_one_letter_code
_entity_poly.pdbx_strand_id
1 'polypeptide(L)'
;MSLSSLRLAFLRVTTRTFTSTSRLAMSRPVKLTESERVEFLPPLHTAKWNMVPGRDAIKKAFLFNDFNEAFGFMTRVALKADKLDHHPEWFNVYNKVEITLATHDCQGLSVRDVELAKFCDAAFEPFQK
;
A
#
# COMPACT_ATOMS: atom_id res chain seq x y z
N MET A 1 -17.51 -0.03 75.06
CA MET A 1 -17.27 1.11 74.15
C MET A 1 -16.33 0.64 73.07
N SER A 2 -16.72 0.87 71.81
CA SER A 2 -16.30 0.17 70.59
C SER A 2 -14.87 0.52 70.15
N LEU A 3 -14.06 -0.50 69.85
CA LEU A 3 -12.84 -0.37 69.06
C LEU A 3 -13.12 -0.93 67.66
N SER A 4 -13.42 -0.02 66.74
CA SER A 4 -13.63 -0.28 65.32
C SER A 4 -12.30 -0.64 64.63
N SER A 5 -12.11 -1.92 64.35
CA SER A 5 -11.02 -2.40 63.49
C SER A 5 -11.35 -2.12 62.03
N LEU A 6 -10.64 -1.15 61.42
CA LEU A 6 -10.65 -0.96 59.97
C LEU A 6 -9.92 -2.14 59.30
N ARG A 7 -10.67 -2.98 58.59
CA ARG A 7 -10.09 -3.93 57.64
C ARG A 7 -9.79 -3.20 56.33
N LEU A 8 -8.50 -3.06 56.03
CA LEU A 8 -8.01 -2.58 54.75
C LEU A 8 -8.36 -3.61 53.67
N ALA A 9 -9.28 -3.26 52.77
CA ALA A 9 -9.61 -4.08 51.61
C ALA A 9 -8.49 -3.96 50.57
N PHE A 10 -7.71 -5.03 50.39
CA PHE A 10 -6.76 -5.14 49.28
C PHE A 10 -7.55 -5.24 47.96
N LEU A 11 -7.48 -4.21 47.10
CA LEU A 11 -7.89 -4.34 45.71
C LEU A 11 -6.93 -5.33 45.01
N ARG A 12 -7.43 -6.52 44.66
CA ARG A 12 -6.77 -7.41 43.71
C ARG A 12 -6.74 -6.73 42.35
N VAL A 13 -5.59 -6.20 41.95
CA VAL A 13 -5.31 -5.87 40.56
C VAL A 13 -5.29 -7.18 39.79
N THR A 14 -6.36 -7.46 39.06
CA THR A 14 -6.40 -8.57 38.12
C THR A 14 -5.52 -8.20 36.93
N THR A 15 -4.34 -8.79 36.83
CA THR A 15 -3.54 -8.78 35.61
C THR A 15 -4.35 -9.50 34.53
N ARG A 16 -5.04 -8.73 33.68
CA ARG A 16 -5.57 -9.25 32.42
C ARG A 16 -4.38 -9.71 31.59
N THR A 17 -4.22 -11.02 31.45
CA THR A 17 -3.36 -11.61 30.44
C THR A 17 -3.87 -11.16 29.08
N PHE A 18 -3.12 -10.28 28.42
CA PHE A 18 -3.29 -10.04 26.99
C PHE A 18 -2.86 -11.32 26.27
N THR A 19 -3.82 -12.16 25.92
CA THR A 19 -3.60 -13.18 24.90
C THR A 19 -3.38 -12.43 23.59
N SER A 20 -2.12 -12.36 23.18
CA SER A 20 -1.73 -11.96 21.83
C SER A 20 -2.46 -12.88 20.86
N THR A 21 -3.56 -12.44 20.28
CA THR A 21 -4.03 -13.00 19.02
C THR A 21 -2.85 -12.90 18.07
N SER A 22 -2.38 -14.06 17.60
CA SER A 22 -1.36 -14.13 16.56
C SER A 22 -1.73 -13.11 15.49
N ARG A 23 -0.85 -12.14 15.24
CA ARG A 23 -0.88 -11.45 13.94
C ARG A 23 -0.92 -12.57 12.93
N LEU A 24 -2.02 -12.67 12.17
CA LEU A 24 -2.08 -13.53 10.99
C LEU A 24 -0.73 -13.38 10.31
N ALA A 25 0.02 -14.48 10.22
CA ALA A 25 1.28 -14.48 9.50
C ALA A 25 0.96 -13.86 8.14
N MET A 26 1.53 -12.69 7.86
CA MET A 26 1.32 -12.01 6.59
C MET A 26 1.82 -12.97 5.52
N SER A 27 0.87 -13.67 4.89
CA SER A 27 1.16 -14.60 3.80
C SER A 27 2.02 -13.85 2.80
N ARG A 28 3.14 -14.46 2.39
CA ARG A 28 3.98 -13.89 1.33
C ARG A 28 3.09 -13.55 0.13
N PRO A 29 3.32 -12.41 -0.54
CA PRO A 29 2.58 -12.09 -1.74
C PRO A 29 2.71 -13.23 -2.76
N VAL A 30 1.64 -13.49 -3.52
CA VAL A 30 1.64 -14.49 -4.59
C VAL A 30 1.50 -13.76 -5.91
N LYS A 31 2.11 -14.31 -6.98
CA LYS A 31 1.93 -13.77 -8.32
C LYS A 31 0.47 -13.87 -8.73
N LEU A 32 0.01 -12.89 -9.53
CA LEU A 32 -1.29 -12.97 -10.18
C LEU A 32 -1.36 -14.24 -11.04
N THR A 33 -2.41 -15.02 -10.80
CA THR A 33 -2.84 -16.14 -11.63
C THR A 33 -3.31 -15.65 -13.00
N GLU A 34 -3.44 -16.56 -13.96
CA GLU A 34 -3.93 -16.20 -15.30
C GLU A 34 -5.35 -15.61 -15.26
N SER A 35 -6.23 -16.18 -14.43
CA SER A 35 -7.59 -15.65 -14.23
C SER A 35 -7.59 -14.23 -13.67
N GLU A 36 -6.75 -13.96 -12.66
CA GLU A 36 -6.63 -12.61 -12.09
C GLU A 36 -6.01 -11.63 -13.09
N ARG A 37 -5.09 -12.07 -13.95
CA ARG A 37 -4.52 -11.22 -15.01
C ARG A 37 -5.57 -10.82 -16.02
N VAL A 38 -6.41 -11.76 -16.45
CA VAL A 38 -7.54 -11.50 -17.37
C VAL A 38 -8.52 -10.50 -16.74
N GLU A 39 -8.72 -10.55 -15.43
CA GLU A 39 -9.58 -9.60 -14.72
C GLU A 39 -8.93 -8.21 -14.55
N PHE A 40 -7.68 -8.16 -14.07
CA PHE A 40 -7.07 -6.91 -13.59
C PHE A 40 -6.28 -6.14 -14.63
N LEU A 41 -5.66 -6.80 -15.62
CA LEU A 41 -4.80 -6.11 -16.58
C LEU A 41 -5.57 -5.27 -17.62
N PRO A 42 -6.72 -5.70 -18.17
CA PRO A 42 -7.41 -4.90 -19.20
C PRO A 42 -7.82 -3.49 -18.74
N PRO A 43 -8.38 -3.29 -17.53
CA PRO A 43 -8.63 -1.95 -17.01
C PRO A 43 -7.35 -1.12 -16.86
N LEU A 44 -6.25 -1.72 -16.39
CA LEU A 44 -4.97 -1.04 -16.23
C LEU A 44 -4.38 -0.62 -17.59
N HIS A 45 -4.48 -1.48 -18.62
CA HIS A 45 -4.09 -1.13 -19.99
C HIS A 45 -4.91 0.02 -20.57
N THR A 46 -6.21 0.04 -20.30
CA THR A 46 -7.09 1.16 -20.68
C THR A 46 -6.63 2.46 -19.99
N ALA A 47 -6.24 2.37 -18.72
CA ALA A 47 -5.62 3.46 -17.96
C ALA A 47 -4.14 3.73 -18.29
N LYS A 48 -3.61 3.17 -19.39
CA LYS A 48 -2.25 3.38 -19.91
C LYS A 48 -1.11 2.83 -19.05
N TRP A 49 -1.39 1.87 -18.16
CA TRP A 49 -0.36 1.01 -17.60
C TRP A 49 0.04 -0.05 -18.61
N ASN A 50 1.33 -0.17 -18.90
CA ASN A 50 1.86 -1.10 -19.90
C ASN A 50 2.81 -2.11 -19.26
N MET A 51 2.89 -3.32 -19.81
CA MET A 51 3.88 -4.30 -19.38
C MET A 51 5.31 -3.79 -19.65
N VAL A 52 6.24 -4.11 -18.75
CA VAL A 52 7.67 -3.87 -18.96
C VAL A 52 8.24 -5.01 -19.81
N PRO A 53 8.91 -4.74 -20.95
CA PRO A 53 9.54 -5.79 -21.75
C PRO A 53 10.55 -6.59 -20.93
N GLY A 54 10.43 -7.92 -20.95
CA GLY A 54 11.35 -8.82 -20.25
C GLY A 54 11.20 -8.86 -18.72
N ARG A 55 10.18 -8.20 -18.14
CA ARG A 55 9.94 -8.20 -16.69
C ARG A 55 8.44 -8.29 -16.40
N ASP A 56 8.07 -9.13 -15.43
CA ASP A 56 6.69 -9.21 -14.95
C ASP A 56 6.36 -8.02 -14.03
N ALA A 57 6.17 -6.86 -14.65
CA ALA A 57 5.95 -5.57 -14.04
C ALA A 57 5.08 -4.70 -14.95
N ILE A 58 4.39 -3.71 -14.39
CA ILE A 58 3.66 -2.68 -15.12
C ILE A 58 4.32 -1.32 -14.93
N LYS A 59 4.20 -0.45 -15.93
CA LYS A 59 4.72 0.92 -15.89
C LYS A 59 3.75 1.95 -16.44
N LYS A 60 3.79 3.17 -15.90
CA LYS A 60 3.05 4.34 -16.41
C LYS A 60 3.83 5.62 -16.13
N ALA A 61 3.70 6.59 -17.03
CA ALA A 61 4.19 7.95 -16.85
C ALA A 61 3.03 8.90 -16.52
N PHE A 62 3.22 9.74 -15.51
CA PHE A 62 2.32 10.80 -15.10
C PHE A 62 2.96 12.15 -15.39
N LEU A 63 2.20 13.07 -15.99
CA LEU A 63 2.67 14.40 -16.38
C LEU A 63 1.84 15.46 -15.65
N PHE A 64 2.52 16.43 -15.06
CA PHE A 64 1.96 17.50 -14.23
C PHE A 64 2.28 18.88 -14.83
N ASN A 65 1.73 19.96 -14.28
CA ASN A 65 2.06 21.31 -14.73
C ASN A 65 3.45 21.75 -14.27
N ASP A 66 3.84 21.36 -13.05
CA ASP A 66 5.11 21.72 -12.44
C ASP A 66 5.63 20.63 -11.47
N PHE A 67 6.76 20.93 -10.83
CA PHE A 67 7.35 20.03 -9.83
C PHE A 67 6.55 19.95 -8.53
N ASN A 68 5.85 21.01 -8.12
CA ASN A 68 5.09 20.99 -6.86
C ASN A 68 3.90 20.05 -6.95
N GLU A 69 3.18 20.06 -8.08
CA GLU A 69 2.10 19.11 -8.35
C GLU A 69 2.63 17.66 -8.39
N ALA A 70 3.72 17.43 -9.13
CA ALA A 70 4.35 16.11 -9.23
C ALA A 70 4.76 15.57 -7.85
N PHE A 71 5.40 16.40 -7.02
CA PHE A 71 5.84 15.99 -5.70
C PHE A 71 4.69 15.84 -4.70
N GLY A 72 3.62 16.64 -4.83
CA GLY A 72 2.38 16.47 -4.08
C GLY A 72 1.70 15.14 -4.39
N PHE A 73 1.64 14.75 -5.67
CA PHE A 73 1.22 13.41 -6.08
C PHE A 73 2.10 12.31 -5.48
N MET A 74 3.43 12.43 -5.61
CA MET A 74 4.38 11.45 -5.08
C MET A 74 4.22 11.26 -3.56
N THR A 75 3.99 12.34 -2.82
CA THR A 75 3.75 12.29 -1.37
C THR A 75 2.52 11.47 -1.03
N ARG A 76 1.42 11.62 -1.78
CA ARG A 76 0.20 10.82 -1.58
C ARG A 76 0.44 9.34 -1.87
N VAL A 77 1.19 9.03 -2.93
CA VAL A 77 1.57 7.65 -3.27
C VAL A 77 2.46 7.04 -2.20
N ALA A 78 3.43 7.78 -1.67
CA ALA A 78 4.32 7.32 -0.59
C ALA A 78 3.54 6.93 0.68
N LEU A 79 2.55 7.75 1.09
CA LEU A 79 1.70 7.44 2.24
C LEU A 79 0.85 6.16 2.03
N LYS A 80 0.35 5.94 0.81
CA LYS A 80 -0.37 4.71 0.48
C LYS A 80 0.56 3.50 0.42
N ALA A 81 1.74 3.67 -0.16
CA ALA A 81 2.76 2.63 -0.26
C ALA A 81 3.16 2.10 1.12
N ASP A 82 3.43 2.99 2.08
CA ASP A 82 3.76 2.63 3.46
C ASP A 82 2.61 1.87 4.15
N LYS A 83 1.37 2.35 3.97
CA LYS A 83 0.18 1.66 4.48
C LYS A 83 -0.02 0.26 3.88
N LEU A 84 0.36 0.07 2.61
CA LEU A 84 0.26 -1.21 1.91
C LEU A 84 1.45 -2.13 2.17
N ASP A 85 2.53 -1.62 2.78
CA ASP A 85 3.83 -2.29 2.83
C ASP A 85 4.24 -2.76 1.41
N HIS A 86 4.09 -1.85 0.44
CA HIS A 86 4.35 -2.09 -0.97
C HIS A 86 4.80 -0.81 -1.66
N HIS A 87 6.05 -0.78 -2.12
CA HIS A 87 6.70 0.44 -2.58
C HIS A 87 6.91 0.43 -4.10
N PRO A 88 6.70 1.56 -4.79
CA PRO A 88 6.97 1.66 -6.21
C PRO A 88 8.47 1.78 -6.49
N GLU A 89 8.88 1.37 -7.69
CA GLU A 89 10.08 1.91 -8.32
C GLU A 89 9.68 3.14 -9.13
N TRP A 90 10.33 4.28 -8.92
CA TRP A 90 9.99 5.48 -9.67
C TRP A 90 11.20 6.33 -10.08
N PHE A 91 10.99 7.14 -11.11
CA PHE A 91 11.93 8.14 -11.58
C PHE A 91 11.16 9.44 -11.79
N ASN A 92 11.66 10.54 -11.24
CA ASN A 92 11.04 11.86 -11.39
C ASN A 92 12.05 12.86 -11.97
N VAL A 93 11.60 13.58 -12.99
CA VAL A 93 12.31 14.74 -13.55
C VAL A 93 11.28 15.87 -13.69
N TYR A 94 11.42 16.88 -12.84
CA TYR A 94 10.52 18.03 -12.80
C TYR A 94 9.04 17.60 -12.72
N ASN A 95 8.25 17.87 -13.77
CA ASN A 95 6.82 17.61 -13.84
C ASN A 95 6.46 16.21 -14.39
N LYS A 96 7.43 15.31 -14.59
CA LYS A 96 7.18 13.94 -15.06
C LYS A 96 7.56 12.93 -13.98
N VAL A 97 6.64 12.02 -13.66
CA VAL A 97 6.88 10.89 -12.74
C VAL A 97 6.61 9.58 -13.47
N GLU A 98 7.63 8.75 -13.64
CA GLU A 98 7.51 7.41 -14.20
C GLU A 98 7.51 6.39 -13.05
N ILE A 99 6.47 5.56 -13.00
CA ILE A 99 6.29 4.54 -11.97
C ILE A 99 6.34 3.16 -12.62
N THR A 100 7.11 2.26 -12.03
CA THR A 100 7.13 0.81 -12.31
C THR A 100 6.71 0.06 -11.05
N LEU A 101 5.78 -0.89 -11.20
CA LEU A 101 5.25 -1.71 -10.11
C LEU A 101 5.51 -3.19 -10.39
N ALA A 102 6.11 -3.84 -9.41
CA ALA A 102 6.25 -5.29 -9.29
C ALA A 102 6.44 -5.64 -7.82
N THR A 103 6.06 -6.86 -7.45
CA THR A 103 6.26 -7.38 -6.10
C THR A 103 7.53 -8.23 -6.05
N HIS A 104 8.55 -7.75 -5.33
CA HIS A 104 9.86 -8.41 -5.24
C HIS A 104 9.78 -9.80 -4.60
N ASP A 105 9.00 -9.96 -3.54
CA ASP A 105 8.87 -11.21 -2.78
C ASP A 105 8.38 -12.39 -3.63
N CYS A 106 7.49 -12.11 -4.59
CA CYS A 106 7.01 -13.12 -5.52
C CYS A 106 7.68 -13.04 -6.90
N GLN A 107 8.61 -12.11 -7.12
CA GLN A 107 9.31 -11.89 -8.39
C GLN A 107 8.35 -11.66 -9.58
N GLY A 108 7.30 -10.87 -9.38
CA GLY A 108 6.31 -10.60 -10.43
C GLY A 108 5.17 -9.71 -9.98
N LEU A 109 4.12 -9.61 -10.80
CA LEU A 109 2.92 -8.83 -10.48
C LEU A 109 2.09 -9.56 -9.43
N SER A 110 1.65 -8.84 -8.41
CA SER A 110 0.67 -9.29 -7.42
C SER A 110 -0.53 -8.35 -7.31
N VAL A 111 -1.51 -8.71 -6.48
CA VAL A 111 -2.65 -7.84 -6.17
C VAL A 111 -2.22 -6.49 -5.58
N ARG A 112 -1.07 -6.43 -4.88
CA ARG A 112 -0.56 -5.17 -4.32
C ARG A 112 -0.16 -4.18 -5.41
N ASP A 113 0.40 -4.68 -6.51
CA ASP A 113 0.74 -3.85 -7.68
C ASP A 113 -0.52 -3.27 -8.33
N VAL A 114 -1.58 -4.09 -8.46
CA VAL A 114 -2.88 -3.65 -8.98
C VAL A 114 -3.51 -2.59 -8.07
N GLU A 115 -3.49 -2.79 -6.76
CA GLU A 115 -4.05 -1.84 -5.80
C GLU A 115 -3.30 -0.51 -5.82
N LEU A 116 -1.97 -0.55 -5.82
CA LEU A 116 -1.16 0.68 -5.86
C LEU A 116 -1.30 1.41 -7.20
N ALA A 117 -1.40 0.68 -8.33
CA ALA A 117 -1.66 1.28 -9.64
C ALA A 117 -2.98 2.05 -9.67
N LYS A 118 -4.08 1.42 -9.19
CA LYS A 118 -5.40 2.06 -9.08
C LYS A 118 -5.36 3.29 -8.17
N PHE A 119 -4.62 3.21 -7.06
CA PHE A 119 -4.45 4.37 -6.20
C PHE A 119 -3.68 5.50 -6.87
N CYS A 120 -2.62 5.20 -7.62
CA CYS A 120 -1.88 6.21 -8.38
C CYS A 120 -2.81 6.93 -9.36
N ASP A 121 -3.66 6.19 -10.08
CA ASP A 121 -4.63 6.79 -11.01
C ASP A 121 -5.59 7.73 -10.28
N ALA A 122 -6.21 7.29 -9.18
CA ALA A 122 -7.10 8.13 -8.36
C ALA A 122 -6.37 9.32 -7.71
N ALA A 123 -5.10 9.15 -7.34
CA ALA A 123 -4.28 10.24 -6.81
C ALA A 123 -3.93 11.27 -7.89
N PHE A 124 -3.89 10.86 -9.15
CA PHE A 124 -3.57 11.70 -10.29
C PHE A 124 -4.77 12.53 -10.80
N GLU A 125 -6.01 12.04 -10.66
CA GLU A 125 -7.23 12.71 -11.16
C GLU A 125 -7.32 14.22 -10.86
N PRO A 126 -6.99 14.72 -9.64
CA PRO A 126 -7.10 16.15 -9.35
C PRO A 126 -6.18 17.07 -10.17
N PHE A 127 -5.16 16.49 -10.83
CA PHE A 127 -4.16 17.19 -11.64
C PHE A 127 -4.47 17.16 -13.15
N GLN A 128 -5.58 16.54 -13.56
CA GLN A 128 -5.99 16.43 -14.98
C GLN A 128 -6.88 17.59 -15.47
N LYS A 129 -6.57 18.81 -15.04
CA LYS A 129 -7.35 20.01 -15.38
C LYS A 129 -7.00 20.58 -16.75
#